data_AF-A0A6G9XP81-F1
#
_entry.id   AF-A0A6G9XP81-F1
#
_cell.length_a   1.000
_cell.length_b   1.000
_cell.length_c   1.000
_cell.angle_alpha   90.00
_cell.angle_beta   90.00
_cell.angle_gamma   90.00
#
_symmetry.space_group_name_H-M   'P 1'
#
loop_
_entity.id
_entity.type
_entity.pdbx_description
1 polymer ?
#
loop_
_entity_poly.entity_id
_entity_poly.type
_entity_poly.pdbx_seq_one_letter_code
_entity_poly.pdbx_strand_id
1 'polypeptide(L)'
;MENETHAERMKRIRREIEDREKKEEAAWHPAKSLERTAWNVLGCWQMLVSQVNFTYFHSAGPGAPPLDKETLPVKIRKAAENFGVRWPHEDWSTAADRPKKVRHKLAHLLYIDSVTGTAPHRTMNIVRMGEPGEPRTTADGHPRGLSWRYVPDPATDPDGAPWSQMTMHLDTITEDELSHALEAMRWMRDCCFILERLGSIAAEIKPRRSLILPQHEQDLLEWWFPDWGERATTTLKWGDILLPETTTPSARNDGS
;
A
#
# COMPACT_ATOMS: atom_id res chain seq x y z
N MET A 1 1.44 7.65 44.04
CA MET A 1 1.69 8.01 42.63
C MET A 1 2.39 9.35 42.66
N GLU A 2 3.69 9.37 42.38
CA GLU A 2 4.47 10.61 42.38
C GLU A 2 3.89 11.57 41.32
N ASN A 3 3.74 12.83 41.72
CA ASN A 3 3.30 13.91 40.83
C ASN A 3 4.43 14.22 39.85
N GLU A 4 4.45 13.51 38.73
CA GLU A 4 5.30 13.82 37.59
C GLU A 4 5.10 15.29 37.19
N THR A 5 6.21 16.02 37.04
CA THR A 5 6.15 17.40 36.59
C THR A 5 5.74 17.46 35.11
N HIS A 6 5.12 18.57 34.69
CA HIS A 6 4.74 18.77 33.28
C HIS A 6 5.93 18.59 32.32
N ALA A 7 7.13 19.05 32.73
CA ALA A 7 8.34 18.92 31.93
C ALA A 7 8.80 17.46 31.75
N GLU A 8 8.72 16.65 32.81
CA GLU A 8 9.02 15.21 32.76
C GLU A 8 8.02 14.48 31.86
N ARG A 9 6.72 14.81 31.99
CA ARG A 9 5.67 14.24 31.14
C ARG A 9 5.91 14.55 29.66
N MET A 10 6.22 15.80 29.33
CA MET A 10 6.52 16.20 27.94
C MET A 10 7.77 15.50 27.39
N LYS A 11 8.82 15.35 28.21
CA LYS A 11 10.05 14.64 27.82
C LYS A 11 9.78 13.15 27.58
N ARG A 12 8.97 12.50 28.42
CA ARG A 12 8.56 11.10 28.23
C ARG A 12 7.75 10.94 26.95
N ILE A 13 6.72 11.77 26.74
CA ILE A 13 5.89 11.73 25.52
C ILE A 13 6.74 11.86 24.27
N ARG A 14 7.67 12.84 24.25
CA ARG A 14 8.56 13.04 23.11
C ARG A 14 9.41 11.79 22.82
N ARG A 15 10.00 11.18 23.87
CA ARG A 15 10.79 9.95 23.72
C ARG A 15 9.95 8.78 23.20
N GLU A 16 8.73 8.64 23.68
CA GLU A 16 7.80 7.60 23.21
C GLU A 16 7.43 7.79 21.73
N ILE A 17 7.26 9.04 21.29
CA ILE A 17 7.02 9.38 19.87
C ILE A 17 8.26 9.01 19.03
N GLU A 18 9.45 9.47 19.43
CA GLU A 18 10.70 9.19 18.71
C GLU A 18 10.98 7.68 18.61
N ASP A 19 10.74 6.92 19.70
CA ASP A 19 10.90 5.46 19.70
C ASP A 19 9.87 4.76 18.80
N ARG A 20 8.65 5.30 18.70
CA ARG A 20 7.60 4.78 17.81
C ARG A 20 7.94 5.04 16.34
N GLU A 21 8.34 6.27 16.01
CA GLU A 21 8.77 6.64 14.65
C GLU A 21 9.94 5.79 14.19
N LYS A 22 10.92 5.55 15.05
CA LYS A 22 12.05 4.66 14.74
C LYS A 22 11.62 3.21 14.47
N LYS A 23 10.65 2.70 15.24
CA LYS A 23 10.10 1.34 15.04
C LYS A 23 9.28 1.24 13.76
N GLU A 24 8.50 2.28 13.46
CA GLU A 24 7.75 2.40 12.21
C GLU A 24 8.70 2.43 11.02
N GLU A 25 9.73 3.27 11.04
CA GLU A 25 10.73 3.36 9.98
C GLU A 25 11.42 2.00 9.75
N ALA A 26 11.80 1.32 10.83
CA ALA A 26 12.40 -0.01 10.76
C ALA A 26 11.47 -1.09 10.18
N ALA A 27 10.15 -0.88 10.17
CA ALA A 27 9.21 -1.83 9.57
C ALA A 27 9.27 -1.81 8.04
N TRP A 28 9.65 -0.68 7.43
CA TRP A 28 9.78 -0.54 5.98
C TRP A 28 11.04 -1.18 5.39
N HIS A 29 11.86 -1.83 6.23
CA HIS A 29 13.09 -2.49 5.81
C HIS A 29 13.05 -4.00 6.09
N PRO A 30 13.78 -4.80 5.28
CA PRO A 30 13.98 -6.21 5.58
C PRO A 30 14.58 -6.42 6.97
N ALA A 31 13.98 -7.32 7.74
CA ALA A 31 14.49 -7.71 9.03
C ALA A 31 15.51 -8.84 8.90
N LYS A 32 16.29 -9.07 9.96
CA LYS A 32 17.24 -10.19 10.01
C LYS A 32 16.57 -11.55 9.79
N SER A 33 15.34 -11.73 10.27
CA SER A 33 14.55 -12.94 10.04
C SER A 33 13.52 -12.70 8.94
N LEU A 34 13.30 -13.73 8.14
CA LEU A 34 12.45 -13.64 6.96
C LEU A 34 10.97 -13.66 7.36
N GLU A 35 10.64 -14.32 8.47
CA GLU A 35 9.34 -14.30 9.13
C GLU A 35 8.96 -12.91 9.59
N ARG A 36 9.89 -12.18 10.21
CA ARG A 36 9.65 -10.79 10.61
C ARG A 36 9.48 -9.90 9.38
N THR A 37 10.23 -10.13 8.32
CA THR A 37 10.05 -9.41 7.05
C THR A 37 8.68 -9.68 6.44
N ALA A 38 8.18 -10.92 6.48
CA ALA A 38 6.82 -11.25 6.05
C ALA A 38 5.74 -10.54 6.89
N TRP A 39 5.92 -10.46 8.21
CA TRP A 39 5.06 -9.67 9.08
C TRP A 39 5.09 -8.17 8.76
N ASN A 40 6.29 -7.62 8.53
CA ASN A 40 6.45 -6.24 8.09
C ASN A 40 5.68 -6.00 6.79
N VAL A 41 5.72 -6.91 5.80
CA VAL A 41 4.96 -6.76 4.56
C VAL A 41 3.45 -6.64 4.82
N LEU A 42 2.88 -7.49 5.68
CA LEU A 42 1.45 -7.42 6.04
C LEU A 42 1.11 -6.11 6.78
N GLY A 43 1.96 -5.70 7.72
CA GLY A 43 1.78 -4.47 8.50
C GLY A 43 1.89 -3.21 7.65
N CYS A 44 2.97 -3.07 6.88
CA CYS A 44 3.22 -1.97 5.95
C CYS A 44 2.11 -1.84 4.90
N TRP A 45 1.55 -2.95 4.41
CA TRP A 45 0.40 -2.92 3.52
C TRP A 45 -0.81 -2.25 4.19
N GLN A 46 -1.09 -2.61 5.45
CA GLN A 46 -2.20 -2.00 6.18
C GLN A 46 -1.95 -0.52 6.47
N MET A 47 -0.70 -0.13 6.77
CA MET A 47 -0.32 1.26 6.94
C MET A 47 -0.52 2.06 5.65
N LEU A 48 -0.12 1.51 4.49
CA LEU A 48 -0.34 2.12 3.18
C LEU A 48 -1.83 2.30 2.87
N VAL A 49 -2.66 1.28 3.13
CA VAL A 49 -4.12 1.37 3.00
C VAL A 49 -4.68 2.51 3.85
N SER A 50 -4.26 2.61 5.11
CA SER A 50 -4.66 3.68 6.01
C SER A 50 -4.24 5.06 5.49
N GLN A 51 -2.99 5.20 5.02
CA GLN A 51 -2.48 6.45 4.46
C GLN A 51 -3.28 6.88 3.22
N VAL A 52 -3.50 5.97 2.26
CA VAL A 52 -4.31 6.27 1.05
C VAL A 52 -5.73 6.70 1.43
N ASN A 53 -6.36 6.01 2.38
CA ASN A 53 -7.69 6.36 2.85
C ASN A 53 -7.69 7.73 3.53
N PHE A 54 -6.68 8.04 4.33
CA PHE A 54 -6.53 9.33 4.99
C PHE A 54 -6.30 10.47 3.98
N THR A 55 -5.35 10.31 3.06
CA THR A 55 -5.08 11.28 1.99
C THR A 55 -6.33 11.54 1.14
N TYR A 56 -7.09 10.49 0.79
CA TYR A 56 -8.37 10.66 0.11
C TYR A 56 -9.39 11.43 0.96
N PHE A 57 -9.59 11.01 2.21
CA PHE A 57 -10.53 11.65 3.13
C PHE A 57 -10.23 13.15 3.28
N HIS A 58 -8.95 13.50 3.46
CA HIS A 58 -8.50 14.88 3.53
C HIS A 58 -8.77 15.64 2.22
N SER A 59 -8.44 15.04 1.07
CA SER A 59 -8.66 15.67 -0.24
C SER A 59 -10.13 15.91 -0.58
N ALA A 60 -11.02 15.01 -0.14
CA ALA A 60 -12.43 15.04 -0.51
C ALA A 60 -13.26 15.94 0.43
N GLY A 61 -12.74 16.20 1.63
CA GLY A 61 -13.34 17.10 2.62
C GLY A 61 -14.47 16.48 3.46
N PRO A 62 -15.01 17.23 4.43
CA PRO A 62 -15.88 16.70 5.49
C PRO A 62 -17.22 16.10 5.03
N GLY A 63 -17.69 16.44 3.82
CA GLY A 63 -18.96 15.97 3.26
C GLY A 63 -18.83 14.80 2.29
N ALA A 64 -17.62 14.27 2.10
CA ALA A 64 -17.39 13.20 1.13
C ALA A 64 -18.08 11.90 1.56
N PRO A 65 -18.68 11.14 0.63
CA PRO A 65 -19.23 9.84 0.94
C PRO A 65 -18.12 8.89 1.44
N PRO A 66 -18.45 7.92 2.31
CA PRO A 66 -17.49 6.89 2.69
C PRO A 66 -16.97 6.20 1.44
N LEU A 67 -15.67 5.93 1.45
CA LEU A 67 -15.00 5.26 0.34
C LEU A 67 -15.68 3.91 0.08
N ASP A 68 -16.17 3.73 -1.15
CA ASP A 68 -16.62 2.43 -1.66
C ASP A 68 -15.45 1.43 -1.67
N LYS A 69 -15.73 0.16 -1.99
CA LYS A 69 -14.75 -0.93 -2.16
C LYS A 69 -13.80 -0.73 -3.37
N GLU A 70 -13.58 0.52 -3.78
CA GLU A 70 -12.65 0.91 -4.82
C GLU A 70 -11.22 0.46 -4.49
N THR A 71 -10.45 0.17 -5.53
CA THR A 71 -9.06 -0.24 -5.39
C THR A 71 -8.18 0.95 -4.98
N LEU A 72 -7.06 0.68 -4.29
CA LEU A 72 -6.14 1.73 -3.83
C LEU A 72 -5.69 2.70 -4.94
N PRO A 73 -5.33 2.25 -6.17
CA PRO A 73 -4.93 3.16 -7.24
C PRO A 73 -6.02 4.16 -7.64
N VAL A 74 -7.28 3.74 -7.64
CA VAL A 74 -8.42 4.63 -7.97
C VAL A 74 -8.58 5.70 -6.89
N LYS A 75 -8.48 5.33 -5.62
CA LYS A 75 -8.62 6.26 -4.49
C LYS A 75 -7.55 7.35 -4.50
N ILE A 76 -6.27 6.96 -4.65
CA ILE A 76 -5.18 7.93 -4.62
C ILE A 76 -5.17 8.83 -5.87
N ARG A 77 -5.59 8.29 -7.02
CA ARG A 77 -5.82 9.09 -8.24
C ARG A 77 -6.85 10.18 -8.01
N LYS A 78 -8.02 9.84 -7.45
CA LYS A 78 -9.05 10.83 -7.12
C LYS A 78 -8.53 11.87 -6.12
N ALA A 79 -7.72 11.45 -5.15
CA ALA A 79 -7.11 12.38 -4.20
C ALA A 79 -6.18 13.38 -4.91
N ALA A 80 -5.37 12.92 -5.86
CA ALA A 80 -4.51 13.80 -6.66
C ALA A 80 -5.30 14.77 -7.54
N GLU A 81 -6.39 14.31 -8.15
CA GLU A 81 -7.32 15.13 -8.93
C GLU A 81 -7.97 16.21 -8.04
N ASN A 82 -8.45 15.85 -6.84
CA ASN A 82 -9.01 16.78 -5.86
C ASN A 82 -8.00 17.84 -5.42
N PHE A 83 -6.73 17.44 -5.18
CA PHE A 83 -5.66 18.37 -4.86
C PHE A 83 -5.16 19.19 -6.05
N GLY A 84 -5.54 18.82 -7.27
CA GLY A 84 -5.05 19.46 -8.49
C GLY A 84 -3.55 19.27 -8.69
N VAL A 85 -2.98 18.14 -8.26
CA VAL A 85 -1.54 17.83 -8.35
C VAL A 85 -1.30 16.77 -9.42
N ARG A 86 -0.29 16.95 -10.28
CA ARG A 86 0.16 15.93 -11.24
C ARG A 86 0.71 14.72 -10.50
N TRP A 87 0.27 13.54 -10.92
CA TRP A 87 0.50 12.30 -10.18
C TRP A 87 1.00 11.16 -11.08
N PRO A 88 1.95 10.32 -10.62
CA PRO A 88 2.50 9.20 -11.38
C PRO A 88 1.52 8.01 -11.42
N HIS A 89 0.40 8.16 -12.14
CA HIS A 89 -0.68 7.17 -12.13
C HIS A 89 -0.24 5.75 -12.51
N GLU A 90 0.50 5.62 -13.61
CA GLU A 90 0.92 4.33 -14.16
C GLU A 90 1.99 3.66 -13.28
N ASP A 91 3.01 4.41 -12.86
CA ASP A 91 4.07 3.90 -11.99
C ASP A 91 3.50 3.47 -10.63
N TRP A 92 2.60 4.27 -10.05
CA TRP A 92 1.98 3.92 -8.77
C TRP A 92 1.09 2.69 -8.86
N SER A 93 0.28 2.58 -9.91
CA SER A 93 -0.53 1.38 -10.15
C SER A 93 0.33 0.15 -10.37
N THR A 94 1.42 0.28 -11.14
CA THR A 94 2.37 -0.81 -11.40
C THR A 94 3.11 -1.24 -10.14
N ALA A 95 3.54 -0.29 -9.31
CA ALA A 95 4.17 -0.55 -8.03
C ALA A 95 3.24 -1.33 -7.08
N ALA A 96 1.93 -1.08 -7.13
CA ALA A 96 0.94 -1.75 -6.28
C ALA A 96 0.80 -3.27 -6.56
N ASP A 97 1.14 -3.73 -7.76
CA ASP A 97 0.97 -5.14 -8.14
C ASP A 97 1.89 -6.08 -7.36
N ARG A 98 3.15 -5.68 -7.12
CA ARG A 98 4.12 -6.56 -6.44
C ARG A 98 3.73 -6.80 -4.98
N PRO A 99 3.50 -5.77 -4.14
CA PRO A 99 3.07 -5.98 -2.76
C PRO A 99 1.74 -6.72 -2.68
N LYS A 100 0.80 -6.45 -3.61
CA LYS A 100 -0.49 -7.14 -3.65
C LYS A 100 -0.32 -8.65 -3.84
N LYS A 101 0.56 -9.09 -4.77
CA LYS A 101 0.84 -10.51 -5.00
C LYS A 101 1.48 -11.17 -3.77
N VAL A 102 2.52 -10.56 -3.21
CA VAL A 102 3.22 -11.09 -2.02
C VAL A 102 2.29 -11.14 -0.80
N ARG A 103 1.56 -10.04 -0.53
CA ARG A 103 0.55 -9.99 0.54
C ARG A 103 -0.54 -11.03 0.33
N HIS A 104 -0.97 -11.30 -0.90
CA HIS A 104 -1.97 -12.33 -1.16
C HIS A 104 -1.47 -13.74 -0.82
N LYS A 105 -0.20 -14.06 -1.14
CA LYS A 105 0.43 -15.32 -0.70
C LYS A 105 0.45 -15.40 0.83
N LEU A 106 0.89 -14.34 1.51
CA LEU A 106 1.04 -14.30 2.97
C LEU A 106 -0.30 -14.30 3.74
N ALA A 107 -1.30 -13.55 3.28
CA ALA A 107 -2.60 -13.44 3.95
C ALA A 107 -3.40 -14.75 3.98
N HIS A 108 -2.97 -15.75 3.21
CA HIS A 108 -3.61 -17.06 3.07
C HIS A 108 -2.64 -18.21 3.35
N LEU A 109 -1.53 -17.94 4.01
CA LEU A 109 -0.65 -19.00 4.52
C LEU A 109 -1.34 -19.73 5.68
N LEU A 110 -1.14 -21.05 5.77
CA LEU A 110 -1.53 -21.85 6.93
C LEU A 110 -0.38 -21.88 7.96
N TYR A 111 0.82 -22.19 7.51
CA TYR A 111 2.05 -22.15 8.29
C TYR A 111 3.28 -22.05 7.38
N ILE A 112 4.42 -21.71 7.98
CA ILE A 112 5.74 -21.76 7.33
C ILE A 112 6.28 -23.17 7.54
N ASP A 113 6.60 -23.85 6.45
CA ASP A 113 7.19 -25.19 6.47
C ASP A 113 8.68 -25.13 6.80
N SER A 114 9.41 -24.31 6.05
CA SER A 114 10.86 -24.19 6.17
C SER A 114 11.38 -22.88 5.59
N VAL A 115 12.58 -22.47 6.03
CA VAL A 115 13.36 -21.41 5.40
C VAL A 115 14.67 -22.01 4.93
N THR A 116 14.97 -21.87 3.64
CA THR A 116 16.18 -22.40 3.01
C THR A 116 17.04 -21.28 2.42
N GLY A 117 18.28 -21.61 2.07
CA GLY A 117 19.25 -20.64 1.52
C GLY A 117 19.99 -19.84 2.58
N THR A 118 20.73 -18.82 2.13
CA THR A 118 21.51 -17.92 3.00
C THR A 118 21.23 -16.48 2.62
N ALA A 119 21.30 -15.57 3.59
CA ALA A 119 21.05 -14.17 3.34
C ALA A 119 22.08 -13.61 2.32
N PRO A 120 21.67 -12.72 1.39
CA PRO A 120 20.36 -12.07 1.30
C PRO A 120 19.34 -12.80 0.38
N HIS A 121 19.59 -14.04 -0.04
CA HIS A 121 18.75 -14.77 -1.00
C HIS A 121 18.12 -16.02 -0.39
N ARG A 122 17.48 -15.86 0.77
CA ARG A 122 16.73 -16.96 1.41
C ARG A 122 15.38 -17.17 0.72
N THR A 123 14.81 -18.35 0.92
CA THR A 123 13.46 -18.70 0.44
C THR A 123 12.63 -19.27 1.58
N MET A 124 11.42 -18.76 1.74
CA MET A 124 10.40 -19.27 2.64
C MET A 124 9.50 -20.23 1.88
N ASN A 125 9.43 -21.47 2.35
CA ASN A 125 8.44 -22.44 1.89
C ASN A 125 7.22 -22.32 2.83
N ILE A 126 6.07 -22.02 2.25
CA ILE A 126 4.82 -21.83 2.99
C ILE A 126 3.79 -22.86 2.54
N VAL A 127 2.95 -23.31 3.46
CA VAL A 127 1.81 -24.17 3.14
C VAL A 127 0.57 -23.32 2.93
N ARG A 128 -0.14 -23.56 1.84
CA ARG A 128 -1.38 -22.86 1.45
C ARG A 128 -2.48 -23.87 1.14
N MET A 129 -3.72 -23.41 1.26
CA MET A 129 -4.91 -24.20 0.92
C MET A 129 -5.19 -24.16 -0.59
N GLY A 130 -5.70 -25.28 -1.14
CA GLY A 130 -6.02 -25.43 -2.57
C GLY A 130 -4.87 -26.01 -3.39
N GLU A 131 -5.08 -26.14 -4.70
CA GLU A 131 -4.03 -26.53 -5.65
C GLU A 131 -3.17 -25.31 -6.06
N PRO A 132 -1.91 -25.51 -6.49
CA PRO A 132 -1.06 -24.42 -6.97
C PRO A 132 -1.71 -23.62 -8.11
N GLY A 133 -1.73 -22.29 -7.95
CA GLY A 133 -2.25 -21.37 -8.97
C GLY A 133 -3.78 -21.25 -9.03
N GLU A 134 -4.52 -22.01 -8.23
CA GLU A 134 -5.98 -21.87 -8.20
C GLU A 134 -6.43 -20.57 -7.49
N PRO A 135 -7.53 -19.95 -7.94
CA PRO A 135 -8.17 -18.86 -7.22
C PRO A 135 -8.60 -19.30 -5.82
N ARG A 136 -8.52 -18.41 -4.84
CA ARG A 136 -8.92 -18.71 -3.44
C ARG A 136 -10.35 -19.23 -3.30
N THR A 137 -11.27 -18.70 -4.10
CA THR A 137 -12.69 -19.05 -4.05
C THR A 137 -13.17 -19.58 -5.37
N THR A 138 -14.16 -20.47 -5.33
CA THR A 138 -14.93 -20.86 -6.51
C THR A 138 -15.76 -19.67 -7.03
N ALA A 139 -16.36 -19.81 -8.22
CA ALA A 139 -17.25 -18.81 -8.78
C ALA A 139 -18.43 -18.49 -7.83
N ASP A 140 -18.88 -19.48 -7.06
CA ASP A 140 -19.98 -19.36 -6.09
C ASP A 140 -19.52 -18.81 -4.72
N GLY A 141 -18.25 -18.43 -4.57
CA GLY A 141 -17.71 -17.82 -3.36
C GLY A 141 -17.28 -18.80 -2.25
N HIS A 142 -17.35 -20.11 -2.48
CA HIS A 142 -16.86 -21.11 -1.51
C HIS A 142 -15.33 -21.16 -1.51
N PRO A 143 -14.68 -21.41 -0.35
CA PRO A 143 -13.24 -21.64 -0.28
C PRO A 143 -12.83 -22.84 -1.15
N ARG A 144 -11.80 -22.65 -1.99
CA ARG A 144 -11.17 -23.77 -2.70
C ARG A 144 -10.30 -24.60 -1.76
N GLY A 145 -9.96 -25.81 -2.22
CA GLY A 145 -9.22 -26.78 -1.43
C GLY A 145 -10.06 -27.54 -0.41
N LEU A 146 -11.38 -27.34 -0.37
CA LEU A 146 -12.31 -28.22 0.32
C LEU A 146 -13.01 -29.11 -0.69
N SER A 147 -13.04 -30.40 -0.43
CA SER A 147 -13.81 -31.35 -1.23
C SER A 147 -14.37 -32.47 -0.37
N TRP A 148 -15.32 -33.20 -0.92
CA TRP A 148 -15.80 -34.45 -0.36
C TRP A 148 -15.02 -35.60 -1.00
N ARG A 149 -14.59 -36.55 -0.18
CA ARG A 149 -14.16 -37.87 -0.63
C ARG A 149 -15.10 -38.92 -0.07
N TYR A 150 -15.34 -39.97 -0.85
CA TYR A 150 -16.11 -41.12 -0.41
C TYR A 150 -15.12 -42.24 -0.15
N VAL A 151 -15.11 -42.77 1.07
CA VAL A 151 -14.23 -43.88 1.46
C VAL A 151 -15.11 -45.13 1.56
N PRO A 152 -15.06 -46.05 0.57
CA PRO A 152 -15.86 -47.26 0.59
C PRO A 152 -15.50 -48.15 1.79
N ASP A 153 -16.50 -48.66 2.48
CA ASP A 153 -16.37 -49.83 3.35
C ASP A 153 -17.08 -51.01 2.68
N PRO A 154 -16.33 -51.96 2.07
CA PRO A 154 -16.93 -53.10 1.37
C PRO A 154 -17.85 -53.96 2.26
N ALA A 155 -17.73 -53.86 3.59
CA ALA A 155 -18.51 -54.65 4.53
C ALA A 155 -19.79 -53.94 5.02
N THR A 156 -19.82 -52.61 5.06
CA THR A 156 -20.93 -51.86 5.68
C THR A 156 -21.50 -50.72 4.84
N ASP A 157 -20.72 -50.18 3.89
CA ASP A 157 -21.10 -49.07 3.02
C ASP A 157 -20.29 -49.10 1.71
N PRO A 158 -20.76 -49.86 0.69
CA PRO A 158 -20.01 -50.07 -0.55
C PRO A 158 -19.87 -48.80 -1.40
N ASP A 159 -20.75 -47.82 -1.21
CA ASP A 159 -20.68 -46.51 -1.88
C ASP A 159 -19.83 -45.50 -1.08
N GLY A 160 -19.58 -45.80 0.21
CA GLY A 160 -18.66 -45.09 1.09
C GLY A 160 -19.28 -43.88 1.78
N ALA A 161 -18.94 -43.70 3.05
CA ALA A 161 -19.40 -42.52 3.78
C ALA A 161 -18.72 -41.25 3.24
N PRO A 162 -19.41 -40.10 3.19
CA PRO A 162 -18.79 -38.84 2.81
C PRO A 162 -17.86 -38.35 3.92
N TRP A 163 -16.59 -38.10 3.56
CA TRP A 163 -15.60 -37.47 4.42
C TRP A 163 -15.16 -36.14 3.82
N SER A 164 -15.15 -35.09 4.62
CA SER A 164 -14.55 -33.82 4.20
C SER A 164 -13.03 -33.98 4.13
N GLN A 165 -12.43 -33.39 3.11
CA GLN A 165 -10.98 -33.34 2.96
C GLN A 165 -10.52 -31.93 2.57
N MET A 166 -9.26 -31.66 2.89
CA MET A 166 -8.58 -30.41 2.58
C MET A 166 -7.35 -30.65 1.71
N THR A 167 -7.29 -30.00 0.56
CA THR A 167 -6.11 -29.94 -0.30
C THR A 167 -5.19 -28.82 0.17
N MET A 168 -3.90 -29.13 0.27
CA MET A 168 -2.84 -28.18 0.59
C MET A 168 -1.68 -28.34 -0.38
N HIS A 169 -0.96 -27.25 -0.64
CA HIS A 169 0.28 -27.26 -1.41
C HIS A 169 1.37 -26.43 -0.76
N LEU A 170 2.61 -26.68 -1.17
CA LEU A 170 3.75 -25.82 -0.88
C LEU A 170 3.83 -24.71 -1.93
N ASP A 171 3.92 -23.47 -1.44
CA ASP A 171 4.21 -22.27 -2.22
C ASP A 171 5.51 -21.63 -1.68
N THR A 172 6.12 -20.75 -2.46
CA THR A 172 7.40 -20.14 -2.10
C THR A 172 7.34 -18.62 -2.14
N ILE A 173 8.09 -18.01 -1.24
CA ILE A 173 8.33 -16.56 -1.20
C ILE A 173 9.82 -16.33 -0.93
N THR A 174 10.48 -15.60 -1.81
CA THR A 174 11.90 -15.25 -1.69
C THR A 174 12.11 -14.02 -0.81
N GLU A 175 13.31 -13.89 -0.23
CA GLU A 175 13.74 -12.69 0.49
C GLU A 175 13.72 -11.45 -0.41
N ASP A 176 14.05 -11.60 -1.69
CA ASP A 176 14.02 -10.53 -2.69
C ASP A 176 12.58 -10.08 -2.98
N GLU A 177 11.62 -11.01 -3.13
CA GLU A 177 10.20 -10.67 -3.30
C GLU A 177 9.66 -9.84 -2.11
N LEU A 178 10.02 -10.23 -0.87
CA LEU A 178 9.62 -9.50 0.32
C LEU A 178 10.28 -8.11 0.39
N SER A 179 11.57 -8.03 0.07
CA SER A 179 12.33 -6.78 0.10
C SER A 179 11.81 -5.79 -0.93
N HIS A 180 11.60 -6.24 -2.17
CA HIS A 180 11.01 -5.42 -3.22
C HIS A 180 9.56 -5.01 -2.90
N ALA A 181 8.79 -5.86 -2.21
CA ALA A 181 7.44 -5.48 -1.77
C ALA A 181 7.48 -4.36 -0.73
N LEU A 182 8.40 -4.43 0.25
CA LEU A 182 8.58 -3.37 1.24
C LEU A 182 9.04 -2.05 0.60
N GLU A 183 10.03 -2.12 -0.30
CA GLU A 183 10.53 -0.96 -1.05
C GLU A 183 9.41 -0.30 -1.86
N ALA A 184 8.64 -1.09 -2.62
CA ALA A 184 7.52 -0.57 -3.39
C ALA A 184 6.45 0.08 -2.50
N MET A 185 6.07 -0.55 -1.38
CA MET A 185 5.09 0.04 -0.46
C MET A 185 5.61 1.31 0.21
N ARG A 186 6.91 1.38 0.51
CA ARG A 186 7.54 2.58 1.05
C ARG A 186 7.46 3.73 0.05
N TRP A 187 7.93 3.52 -1.18
CA TRP A 187 7.83 4.53 -2.24
C TRP A 187 6.38 4.97 -2.48
N MET A 188 5.42 4.04 -2.46
CA MET A 188 3.99 4.36 -2.57
C MET A 188 3.49 5.23 -1.41
N ARG A 189 3.90 4.95 -0.17
CA ARG A 189 3.56 5.71 1.04
C ARG A 189 4.17 7.12 0.98
N ASP A 190 5.44 7.21 0.62
CA ASP A 190 6.16 8.47 0.52
C ASP A 190 5.52 9.36 -0.57
N CYS A 191 5.16 8.78 -1.73
CA CYS A 191 4.33 9.46 -2.74
C CYS A 191 3.02 10.02 -2.16
N CYS A 192 2.27 9.24 -1.37
CA CYS A 192 1.03 9.70 -0.75
C CYS A 192 1.24 10.86 0.22
N PHE A 193 2.30 10.81 1.03
CA PHE A 193 2.65 11.87 1.97
C PHE A 193 2.97 13.18 1.26
N ILE A 194 3.78 13.12 0.20
CA ILE A 194 4.16 14.31 -0.57
C ILE A 194 2.96 14.88 -1.32
N LEU A 195 2.09 14.03 -1.86
CA LEU A 195 0.84 14.46 -2.47
C LEU A 195 -0.02 15.24 -1.49
N GLU A 196 -0.24 14.71 -0.30
CA GLU A 196 -1.01 15.37 0.75
C GLU A 196 -0.38 16.72 1.14
N ARG A 197 0.95 16.77 1.28
CA ARG A 197 1.71 17.98 1.62
C ARG A 197 1.55 19.06 0.55
N LEU A 198 1.84 18.72 -0.71
CA LEU A 198 1.73 19.65 -1.84
C LEU A 198 0.29 20.10 -2.05
N GLY A 199 -0.67 19.18 -1.95
CA GLY A 199 -2.09 19.47 -2.05
C GLY A 199 -2.58 20.43 -0.96
N SER A 200 -2.13 20.24 0.28
CA SER A 200 -2.47 21.13 1.39
C SER A 200 -1.89 22.53 1.20
N ILE A 201 -0.63 22.64 0.78
CA ILE A 201 0.00 23.93 0.45
C ILE A 201 -0.76 24.63 -0.70
N ALA A 202 -1.10 23.88 -1.76
CA ALA A 202 -1.83 24.41 -2.90
C ALA A 202 -3.23 24.91 -2.51
N ALA A 203 -3.93 24.19 -1.63
CA ALA A 203 -5.26 24.56 -1.16
C ALA A 203 -5.24 25.79 -0.23
N GLU A 204 -4.27 25.88 0.68
CA GLU A 204 -4.18 26.94 1.68
C GLU A 204 -3.57 28.24 1.11
N ILE A 205 -2.43 28.13 0.45
CA ILE A 205 -1.63 29.29 0.03
C ILE A 205 -1.99 29.72 -1.40
N LYS A 206 -2.49 28.80 -2.24
CA LYS A 206 -2.79 29.02 -3.66
C LYS A 206 -1.63 29.71 -4.38
N PRO A 207 -0.44 29.08 -4.40
CA PRO A 207 0.77 29.69 -4.95
C PRO A 207 0.57 30.04 -6.43
N ARG A 208 1.15 31.17 -6.85
CA ARG A 208 1.17 31.53 -8.27
C ARG A 208 1.89 30.44 -9.06
N ARG A 209 1.32 30.00 -10.18
CA ARG A 209 1.91 28.95 -11.04
C ARG A 209 3.34 29.28 -11.52
N SER A 210 3.69 30.56 -11.64
CA SER A 210 5.04 30.99 -12.03
C SER A 210 6.07 30.95 -10.89
N LEU A 211 5.63 30.78 -9.64
CA LEU A 211 6.51 30.74 -8.47
C LEU A 211 7.32 29.45 -8.47
N ILE A 212 8.61 29.56 -8.19
CA ILE A 212 9.53 28.44 -8.04
C ILE A 212 9.07 27.58 -6.84
N LEU A 213 9.04 26.27 -7.03
CA LEU A 213 8.83 25.32 -5.96
C LEU A 213 10.06 25.36 -5.04
N PRO A 214 9.90 25.54 -3.72
CA PRO A 214 11.04 25.53 -2.81
C PRO A 214 11.86 24.24 -2.95
N GLN A 215 13.19 24.36 -2.97
CA GLN A 215 14.08 23.22 -3.23
C GLN A 215 13.81 22.04 -2.28
N HIS A 216 13.56 22.31 -1.00
CA HIS A 216 13.24 21.27 -0.02
C HIS A 216 11.95 20.50 -0.32
N GLU A 217 10.97 21.10 -1.01
CA GLU A 217 9.77 20.38 -1.48
C GLU A 217 10.07 19.56 -2.73
N GLN A 218 10.91 20.10 -3.63
CA GLN A 218 11.36 19.38 -4.83
C GLN A 218 12.20 18.16 -4.47
N ASP A 219 13.09 18.27 -3.48
CA ASP A 219 13.96 17.20 -3.00
C ASP A 219 13.15 16.02 -2.44
N LEU A 220 11.98 16.31 -1.86
CA LEU A 220 11.08 15.29 -1.33
C LEU A 220 10.36 14.53 -2.45
N LEU A 221 10.24 15.02 -3.68
CA LEU A 221 9.46 14.35 -4.73
C LEU A 221 9.99 12.94 -5.03
N GLU A 222 9.15 11.94 -4.81
CA GLU A 222 9.45 10.54 -5.12
C GLU A 222 9.22 10.17 -6.60
N TRP A 223 8.60 11.08 -7.36
CA TRP A 223 8.37 10.91 -8.79
C TRP A 223 8.90 12.09 -9.58
N TRP A 224 9.19 11.85 -10.85
CA TRP A 224 9.71 12.85 -11.76
C TRP A 224 9.23 12.57 -13.18
N PHE A 225 8.52 13.52 -13.79
CA PHE A 225 8.05 13.31 -15.16
C PHE A 225 9.11 13.69 -16.19
N PRO A 226 9.21 12.96 -17.32
CA PRO A 226 10.20 13.27 -18.35
C PRO A 226 10.11 14.69 -18.92
N ASP A 227 8.91 15.26 -18.99
CA ASP A 227 8.68 16.63 -19.50
C ASP A 227 9.18 17.73 -18.57
N TRP A 228 9.51 17.40 -17.32
CA TRP A 228 10.18 18.32 -16.39
C TRP A 228 11.68 18.48 -16.69
N GLY A 229 12.28 17.62 -17.52
CA GLY A 229 13.72 17.63 -17.80
C GLY A 229 14.53 16.82 -16.78
N GLU A 230 15.80 17.16 -16.58
CA GLU A 230 16.70 16.41 -15.70
C GLU A 230 16.56 16.81 -14.23
N ARG A 231 16.28 15.85 -13.34
CA ARG A 231 16.08 16.10 -11.90
C ARG A 231 17.23 16.85 -11.23
N ALA A 232 18.47 16.62 -11.66
CA ALA A 232 19.65 17.23 -11.07
C ALA A 232 19.82 18.72 -11.40
N THR A 233 19.23 19.20 -12.50
CA THR A 233 19.46 20.56 -13.02
C THR A 233 18.19 21.38 -13.15
N THR A 234 17.02 20.74 -13.25
CA THR A 234 15.76 21.43 -13.38
C THR A 234 15.33 22.06 -12.05
N THR A 235 14.87 23.32 -12.12
CA THR A 235 14.12 23.97 -11.05
C THR A 235 12.64 23.99 -11.42
N LEU A 236 11.79 23.34 -10.61
CA LEU A 236 10.35 23.28 -10.85
C LEU A 236 9.64 24.56 -10.40
N LYS A 237 8.53 24.87 -11.04
CA LYS A 237 7.55 25.86 -10.59
C LYS A 237 6.28 25.15 -10.14
N TRP A 238 5.46 25.84 -9.35
CA TRP A 238 4.14 25.32 -8.96
C TRP A 238 3.27 24.98 -10.17
N GLY A 239 3.39 25.71 -11.27
CA GLY A 239 2.69 25.41 -12.52
C GLY A 239 3.07 24.09 -13.17
N ASP A 240 4.26 23.56 -12.88
CA ASP A 240 4.74 22.28 -13.38
C ASP A 240 4.21 21.11 -12.53
N ILE A 241 3.94 21.35 -11.24
CA ILE A 241 3.38 20.39 -10.28
C ILE A 241 1.86 20.30 -10.37
N LEU A 242 1.19 21.43 -10.52
CA LEU A 242 -0.27 21.49 -10.51
C LEU A 242 -0.85 21.05 -11.86
N LEU A 243 -2.00 20.37 -11.83
CA LEU A 243 -2.77 20.09 -13.04
C LEU A 243 -3.07 21.40 -13.80
N PRO A 244 -3.16 21.37 -15.14
CA PRO A 244 -3.59 22.52 -15.91
C PRO A 244 -4.94 23.01 -15.42
N GLU A 245 -5.16 24.33 -15.38
CA GLU A 245 -6.49 24.86 -15.16
C GLU A 245 -7.40 24.34 -16.28
N THR A 246 -8.38 23.50 -15.94
CA THR A 246 -9.46 23.20 -16.87
C THR A 246 -10.19 24.52 -17.09
N THR A 247 -9.99 25.13 -18.26
CA THR A 247 -10.86 26.21 -18.73
C THR A 247 -12.27 25.66 -18.85
N THR A 248 -13.07 25.81 -17.79
CA THR A 248 -14.51 25.68 -17.90
C THR A 248 -14.95 26.70 -18.96
N PRO A 249 -15.65 26.32 -20.04
CA PRO A 249 -16.17 27.29 -20.98
C PRO A 249 -17.04 28.26 -20.19
N SER A 250 -16.66 29.54 -20.20
CA SER A 250 -17.51 30.61 -19.69
C SER A 250 -18.86 30.46 -20.38
N ALA A 251 -19.89 30.07 -19.62
CA ALA A 251 -21.26 30.16 -20.06
C ALA A 251 -21.52 31.63 -20.36
N ARG A 252 -21.34 32.01 -21.63
CA ARG A 252 -21.80 33.30 -22.13
C ARG A 252 -23.32 33.28 -21.96
N ASN A 253 -23.78 34.16 -21.07
CA ASN A 253 -25.13 34.68 -21.09
C ASN A 253 -25.33 35.34 -22.45
N ASP A 254 -25.78 34.57 -23.43
CA ASP A 254 -26.39 35.13 -24.63
C ASP A 254 -27.86 35.31 -24.28
N GLY A 255 -28.19 36.55 -23.90
CA GLY A 255 -29.56 36.98 -23.72
C GLY A 255 -30.34 36.87 -25.03
N SER A 256 -31.59 36.45 -24.92
CA SER A 256 -32.68 36.73 -25.85
C SER A 256 -33.97 36.77 -25.05
#